data_AF-A0A833CPH0-F1
#
_entry.id   AF-A0A833CPH0-F1
#
_cell.length_a   1.000
_cell.length_b   1.000
_cell.length_c   1.000
_cell.angle_alpha   90.00
_cell.angle_beta   90.00
_cell.angle_gamma   90.00
#
_symmetry.space_group_name_H-M   'P 1'
#
loop_
_entity.id
_entity.type
_entity.pdbx_description
1 polymer ?
#
loop_
_entity_poly.entity_id
_entity_poly.type
_entity_poly.pdbx_seq_one_letter_code
_entity_poly.pdbx_strand_id
1 'polypeptide(L)'
;MSELEPCPLCRRPPSSKFTDIKAAIWCEPCGLHMEYSTAMVSLRIAEEHQRSIITKRWNTRPAPAATDTGLVTEGCLYLDGKKWKYSPTPAFVRHLGYETRELCDRSQAVELLAAEIRRERDIAAKQLSEVVDRMSDDYLALKADNAAQAARIKHEDPIIEELEDANRELLQEIGKVRARRDTLEAKLAAAEKALEPFAAHAKERVVEATEWRDADTVQIIVRIGELREARAILGGAEA
;
A
#
# COMPACT_ATOMS: atom_id res chain seq x y z
N MET A 1 -47.71 23.63 -15.99
CA MET A 1 -47.27 24.92 -15.42
C MET A 1 -46.50 24.60 -14.15
N SER A 2 -45.28 25.11 -13.99
CA SER A 2 -44.50 24.92 -12.75
C SER A 2 -45.12 25.77 -11.63
N GLU A 3 -45.27 25.20 -10.44
CA GLU A 3 -45.68 25.96 -9.25
C GLU A 3 -44.57 26.95 -8.85
N LEU A 4 -44.97 28.08 -8.26
CA LEU A 4 -44.01 29.07 -7.75
C LEU A 4 -43.34 28.53 -6.50
N GLU A 5 -42.01 28.47 -6.51
CA GLU A 5 -41.27 28.10 -5.32
C GLU A 5 -41.34 29.19 -4.25
N PRO A 6 -41.25 28.83 -2.96
CA PRO A 6 -41.21 29.80 -1.88
C PRO A 6 -40.08 30.82 -2.06
N CYS A 7 -40.25 32.01 -1.47
CA CYS A 7 -39.24 33.05 -1.55
C CYS A 7 -37.85 32.53 -1.11
N PRO A 8 -36.80 32.74 -1.91
CA PRO A 8 -35.47 32.23 -1.57
C PRO A 8 -34.86 32.91 -0.34
N LEU A 9 -35.36 34.10 0.05
CA LEU A 9 -34.85 34.85 1.21
C LEU A 9 -35.52 34.46 2.52
N CYS A 10 -36.85 34.34 2.54
CA CYS A 10 -37.61 34.15 3.78
C CYS A 10 -38.47 32.89 3.79
N ARG A 11 -38.40 32.06 2.73
CA ARG A 11 -39.18 30.83 2.54
C ARG A 11 -40.71 31.00 2.62
N ARG A 12 -41.22 32.23 2.63
CA ARG A 12 -42.66 32.52 2.57
C ARG A 12 -43.16 32.44 1.12
N PRO A 13 -44.42 32.04 0.92
CA PRO A 13 -45.00 32.00 -0.42
C PRO A 13 -45.00 33.39 -1.06
N PRO A 14 -44.52 33.53 -2.31
CA PRO A 14 -44.57 34.80 -3.01
C PRO A 14 -45.98 35.12 -3.50
N SER A 15 -46.23 36.40 -3.74
CA SER A 15 -47.39 36.92 -4.44
C SER A 15 -47.05 37.13 -5.91
N SER A 16 -48.05 37.08 -6.78
CA SER A 16 -47.86 37.29 -8.22
C SER A 16 -49.04 38.00 -8.85
N LYS A 17 -48.78 38.80 -9.88
CA LYS A 17 -49.80 39.47 -10.69
C LYS A 17 -49.43 39.36 -12.16
N PHE A 18 -50.37 38.87 -12.96
CA PHE A 18 -50.22 38.71 -14.40
C PHE A 18 -51.29 39.54 -15.09
N THR A 19 -50.89 40.22 -16.16
CA THR A 19 -51.72 41.02 -17.05
C THR A 19 -51.16 40.87 -18.46
N ASP A 20 -51.94 41.22 -19.48
CA ASP A 20 -51.53 41.08 -20.90
C ASP A 20 -50.21 41.80 -21.24
N ILE A 21 -49.82 42.80 -20.45
CA ILE A 21 -48.64 43.65 -20.69
C ILE A 21 -47.54 43.50 -19.63
N LYS A 22 -47.82 42.81 -18.53
CA LYS A 22 -46.93 42.79 -17.35
C LYS A 22 -47.18 41.56 -16.50
N ALA A 23 -46.09 40.88 -16.15
CA ALA A 23 -46.03 39.84 -15.15
C ALA A 23 -45.10 40.27 -14.01
N ALA A 24 -45.52 40.06 -12.77
CA ALA A 24 -44.71 40.36 -11.59
C ALA A 24 -44.85 39.27 -10.53
N ILE A 25 -43.74 38.97 -9.84
CA ILE A 25 -43.69 38.11 -8.65
C ILE A 25 -42.96 38.90 -7.57
N TRP A 26 -43.51 38.93 -6.35
CA TRP A 26 -42.90 39.62 -5.23
C TRP A 26 -43.11 38.90 -3.90
N CYS A 27 -42.27 39.25 -2.92
CA CYS A 27 -42.34 38.81 -1.55
C CYS A 27 -42.50 40.04 -0.66
N GLU A 28 -43.70 40.25 -0.12
CA GLU A 28 -43.97 41.38 0.78
C GLU A 28 -43.05 41.42 2.01
N PRO A 29 -42.77 40.29 2.71
CA PRO A 29 -41.96 40.31 3.93
C PRO A 29 -40.51 40.75 3.71
N CYS A 30 -39.97 40.51 2.52
CA CYS A 30 -38.57 40.74 2.20
C CYS A 30 -38.34 41.84 1.15
N GLY A 31 -39.42 42.47 0.66
CA GLY A 31 -39.38 43.50 -0.38
C GLY A 31 -38.85 43.02 -1.74
N LEU A 32 -38.60 41.72 -1.92
CA LEU A 32 -38.07 41.19 -3.17
C LEU A 32 -39.12 41.29 -4.26
N HIS A 33 -38.79 41.92 -5.38
CA HIS A 33 -39.70 42.15 -6.49
C HIS A 33 -39.03 41.79 -7.81
N MET A 34 -39.73 41.05 -8.65
CA MET A 34 -39.32 40.71 -10.01
C MET A 34 -40.46 41.06 -10.95
N GLU A 35 -40.12 41.79 -12.02
CA GLU A 35 -41.08 42.22 -13.02
C GLU A 35 -40.57 41.90 -14.42
N TYR A 36 -41.50 41.48 -15.27
CA TYR A 36 -41.31 41.32 -16.70
C TYR A 36 -42.42 42.10 -17.42
N SER A 37 -42.03 43.12 -18.19
CA SER A 37 -42.95 43.94 -18.96
C SER A 37 -42.64 43.79 -20.44
N THR A 38 -43.68 43.58 -21.25
CA THR A 38 -43.58 43.51 -22.72
C THR A 38 -43.84 44.86 -23.37
N ALA A 39 -44.00 45.94 -22.59
CA ALA A 39 -44.34 47.27 -23.10
C ALA A 39 -43.35 47.85 -24.14
N MET A 40 -42.14 47.28 -24.27
CA MET A 40 -41.16 47.68 -25.30
C MET A 40 -41.25 46.88 -26.61
N VAL A 41 -42.04 45.82 -26.67
CA VAL A 41 -42.19 44.96 -27.86
C VAL A 41 -43.68 44.88 -28.17
N SER A 42 -44.13 45.47 -29.28
CA SER A 42 -45.55 45.55 -29.70
C SER A 42 -46.23 44.19 -29.97
N LEU A 43 -45.70 43.10 -29.44
CA LEU A 43 -46.23 41.75 -29.50
C LEU A 43 -47.00 41.46 -28.22
N ARG A 44 -48.31 41.22 -28.35
CA ARG A 44 -49.11 40.60 -27.29
C ARG A 44 -48.61 39.17 -27.08
N ILE A 45 -47.68 39.01 -26.15
CA ILE A 45 -47.28 37.69 -25.68
C ILE A 45 -48.41 37.16 -24.80
N ALA A 46 -48.91 35.96 -25.10
CA ALA A 46 -49.92 35.29 -24.28
C ALA A 46 -49.50 35.26 -22.80
N GLU A 47 -50.44 35.53 -21.89
CA GLU A 47 -50.20 35.59 -20.44
C GLU A 47 -49.45 34.35 -19.92
N GLU A 48 -49.79 33.18 -20.44
CA GLU A 48 -49.14 31.90 -20.10
C GLU A 48 -47.63 31.91 -20.36
N HIS A 49 -47.19 32.54 -21.44
CA HIS A 49 -45.78 32.62 -21.78
C HIS A 49 -45.04 33.62 -20.88
N GLN A 50 -45.66 34.77 -20.56
CA GLN A 50 -45.11 35.72 -19.59
C GLN A 50 -44.98 35.09 -18.20
N ARG A 51 -46.02 34.35 -17.77
CA ARG A 51 -46.03 33.58 -16.53
C ARG A 51 -44.92 32.54 -16.52
N SER A 52 -44.78 31.76 -17.59
CA SER A 52 -43.73 30.74 -17.71
C SER A 52 -42.32 31.33 -17.57
N ILE A 53 -42.04 32.44 -18.26
CA ILE A 53 -40.73 33.11 -18.19
C ILE A 53 -40.42 33.56 -16.77
N ILE A 54 -41.34 34.28 -16.12
CA ILE A 54 -41.06 34.88 -14.82
C ILE A 54 -41.06 33.84 -13.69
N THR A 55 -41.93 32.82 -13.75
CA THR A 55 -41.90 31.68 -12.84
C THR A 55 -40.59 30.91 -12.98
N LYS A 56 -40.13 30.65 -14.21
CA LYS A 56 -38.84 29.97 -14.43
C LYS A 56 -37.69 30.79 -13.84
N ARG A 57 -37.66 32.10 -14.07
CA ARG A 57 -36.65 33.00 -13.49
C ARG A 57 -36.68 33.04 -11.97
N TRP A 58 -37.87 32.97 -11.37
CA TRP A 58 -38.02 32.91 -9.93
C TRP A 58 -37.48 31.61 -9.35
N ASN A 59 -37.89 30.46 -9.90
CA ASN A 59 -37.51 29.13 -9.40
C ASN A 59 -36.05 28.78 -9.70
N THR A 60 -35.50 29.24 -10.83
CA THR A 60 -34.08 29.00 -11.17
C THR A 60 -33.16 30.08 -10.64
N ARG A 61 -33.63 30.98 -9.77
CA ARG A 61 -32.75 31.95 -9.15
C ARG A 61 -31.83 31.19 -8.21
N PRO A 62 -30.49 31.32 -8.34
CA PRO A 62 -29.61 30.75 -7.35
C PRO A 62 -30.04 31.28 -5.99
N ALA A 63 -30.24 30.37 -5.01
CA ALA A 63 -30.33 30.78 -3.62
C ALA A 63 -29.17 31.75 -3.40
N PRO A 64 -29.41 32.94 -2.82
CA PRO A 64 -28.33 33.87 -2.57
C PRO A 64 -27.24 33.07 -1.89
N ALA A 65 -26.05 33.03 -2.51
CA ALA A 65 -24.90 32.46 -1.83
C ALA A 65 -24.90 33.14 -0.47
N ALA A 66 -24.84 32.36 0.60
CA ALA A 66 -24.72 32.87 1.95
C ALA A 66 -23.35 33.55 2.11
N THR A 67 -23.11 34.63 1.38
CA THR A 67 -22.29 35.75 1.81
C THR A 67 -23.15 36.60 2.72
N ASP A 68 -23.63 35.97 3.79
CA ASP A 68 -24.30 36.59 4.93
C ASP A 68 -23.23 36.87 5.99
N THR A 69 -22.12 37.47 5.58
CA THR A 69 -21.22 38.12 6.52
C THR A 69 -21.78 39.49 6.92
N GLY A 70 -22.89 39.95 6.32
CA GLY A 70 -23.47 41.27 6.57
C GLY A 70 -22.52 42.42 6.22
N LEU A 71 -21.46 42.15 5.46
CA LEU A 71 -20.40 43.10 5.18
C LEU A 71 -20.83 44.02 4.04
N VAL A 72 -21.43 45.14 4.42
CA VAL A 72 -21.70 46.24 3.50
C VAL A 72 -20.34 46.83 3.12
N THR A 73 -20.06 46.86 1.82
CA THR A 73 -18.91 47.60 1.29
C THR A 73 -19.15 49.09 1.51
N GLU A 74 -18.55 49.67 2.55
CA GLU A 74 -18.78 51.08 2.91
C GLU A 74 -18.17 52.06 1.91
N GLY A 75 -17.15 51.61 1.15
CA GLY A 75 -16.52 52.42 0.12
C GLY A 75 -15.56 51.60 -0.75
N CYS A 76 -15.02 52.22 -1.77
CA CYS A 76 -14.00 51.63 -2.63
C CYS A 76 -12.86 52.61 -2.87
N LEU A 77 -11.66 52.07 -3.08
CA LEU A 77 -10.63 52.79 -3.79
C LEU A 77 -10.83 52.58 -5.29
N TYR A 78 -10.58 53.59 -6.11
CA TYR A 78 -10.61 53.49 -7.55
C TYR A 78 -9.39 54.14 -8.18
N LEU A 79 -8.95 53.61 -9.32
CA LEU A 79 -7.76 54.08 -10.00
C LEU A 79 -8.10 55.20 -10.97
N ASP A 80 -7.65 56.42 -10.66
CA ASP A 80 -7.78 57.58 -11.55
C ASP A 80 -6.39 58.02 -12.04
N GLY A 81 -6.09 57.74 -13.30
CA GLY A 81 -4.75 57.84 -13.85
C GLY A 81 -3.79 56.84 -13.18
N LYS A 82 -2.84 57.35 -12.37
CA LYS A 82 -1.87 56.53 -11.61
C LYS A 82 -2.08 56.57 -10.09
N LYS A 83 -3.19 57.13 -9.60
CA LYS A 83 -3.44 57.30 -8.16
C LYS A 83 -4.75 56.63 -7.76
N TRP A 84 -4.69 55.88 -6.66
CA TRP A 84 -5.89 55.36 -6.01
C TRP A 84 -6.59 56.49 -5.24
N LYS A 85 -7.89 56.65 -5.48
CA LYS A 85 -8.76 57.63 -4.82
C LYS A 85 -9.91 56.92 -4.12
N TYR A 86 -10.34 57.46 -2.98
CA TYR A 86 -11.48 56.90 -2.24
C TYR A 86 -12.81 57.39 -2.82
N SER A 87 -13.81 56.51 -2.82
CA SER A 87 -15.21 56.85 -3.07
C SER A 87 -16.13 56.07 -2.12
N PRO A 88 -17.10 56.74 -1.47
CA PRO A 88 -18.12 56.08 -0.65
C PRO A 88 -19.25 55.45 -1.49
N THR A 89 -19.24 55.61 -2.81
CA THR A 89 -20.26 55.07 -3.72
C THR A 89 -19.64 54.12 -4.75
N PRO A 90 -19.33 52.87 -4.36
CA PRO A 90 -18.70 51.89 -5.24
C PRO A 90 -19.49 51.61 -6.52
N ALA A 91 -20.82 51.65 -6.44
CA ALA A 91 -21.70 51.44 -7.60
C ALA A 91 -21.50 52.50 -8.69
N PHE A 92 -21.36 53.77 -8.30
CA PHE A 92 -21.15 54.87 -9.23
C PHE A 92 -19.82 54.71 -9.96
N VAL A 93 -18.75 54.42 -9.22
CA VAL A 93 -17.40 54.33 -9.78
C VAL A 93 -17.23 53.11 -10.68
N ARG A 94 -17.85 51.97 -10.32
CA ARG A 94 -17.91 50.79 -11.17
C ARG A 94 -18.64 51.07 -12.49
N HIS A 95 -19.72 51.83 -12.45
CA HIS A 95 -20.48 52.19 -13.65
C HIS A 95 -19.67 53.08 -14.61
N LEU A 96 -18.70 53.85 -14.09
CA LEU A 96 -17.77 54.64 -14.89
C LEU A 96 -16.61 53.83 -15.48
N GLY A 97 -16.51 52.53 -15.19
CA GLY A 97 -15.51 51.63 -15.75
C GLY A 97 -14.11 51.73 -15.11
N TYR A 98 -13.98 52.38 -13.95
CA TYR A 98 -12.71 52.42 -13.24
C TYR A 98 -12.39 51.07 -12.57
N GLU A 99 -11.10 50.74 -12.47
CA GLU A 99 -10.64 49.66 -11.62
C GLU A 99 -10.90 50.03 -10.16
N THR A 100 -11.55 49.14 -9.40
CA THR A 100 -11.96 49.39 -8.02
C THR A 100 -11.45 48.31 -7.07
N ARG A 101 -11.17 48.70 -5.83
CA ARG A 101 -10.87 47.83 -4.70
C ARG A 101 -11.85 48.13 -3.59
N GLU A 102 -12.54 47.11 -3.13
CA GLU A 102 -13.49 47.23 -2.03
C GLU A 102 -12.75 47.47 -0.71
N LEU A 103 -13.25 48.41 0.08
CA LEU A 103 -12.79 48.64 1.44
C LEU A 103 -13.81 48.04 2.40
N CYS A 104 -13.30 47.38 3.43
CA CYS A 104 -14.08 46.89 4.55
C CYS A 104 -13.62 47.59 5.83
N ASP A 105 -14.50 47.66 6.81
CA ASP A 105 -14.15 48.15 8.12
C ASP A 105 -13.17 47.21 8.81
N ARG A 106 -12.38 47.77 9.73
CA ARG A 106 -11.45 46.99 10.55
C ARG A 106 -12.16 45.86 11.32
N SER A 107 -13.37 46.10 11.82
CA SER A 107 -14.19 45.09 12.51
C SER A 107 -14.56 43.92 11.58
N GLN A 108 -14.95 44.24 10.35
CA GLN A 108 -15.29 43.26 9.31
C GLN A 108 -14.07 42.43 8.89
N ALA A 109 -12.91 43.09 8.73
CA ALA A 109 -11.65 42.41 8.43
C ALA A 109 -11.24 41.43 9.54
N VAL A 110 -11.46 41.77 10.81
CA VAL A 110 -11.20 40.88 11.96
C VAL A 110 -12.13 39.67 11.95
N GLU A 111 -13.41 39.84 11.66
CA GLU A 111 -14.36 38.71 11.56
C GLU A 111 -14.02 37.77 10.41
N LEU A 112 -13.66 38.30 9.23
CA LEU A 112 -13.20 37.49 8.10
C LEU A 112 -11.94 36.70 8.46
N LEU A 113 -10.97 37.34 9.13
CA LEU A 113 -9.75 36.67 9.58
C LEU A 113 -10.06 35.58 10.61
N ALA A 114 -10.97 35.83 11.56
CA ALA A 114 -11.37 34.84 12.55
C ALA A 114 -12.11 33.65 11.91
N ALA A 115 -12.96 33.91 10.90
CA ALA A 115 -13.63 32.87 10.14
C ALA A 115 -12.64 32.00 9.35
N GLU A 116 -11.63 32.61 8.73
CA GLU A 116 -10.61 31.88 8.00
C GLU A 116 -9.75 31.02 8.93
N ILE A 117 -9.31 31.57 10.07
CA ILE A 117 -8.57 30.81 11.10
C ILE A 117 -9.38 29.60 11.60
N ARG A 118 -10.71 29.74 11.76
CA ARG A 118 -11.57 28.61 12.14
C ARG A 118 -11.59 27.54 11.05
N ARG A 119 -11.75 27.92 9.78
CA ARG A 119 -11.73 26.98 8.64
C ARG A 119 -10.39 26.25 8.53
N GLU A 120 -9.28 26.96 8.63
CA GLU A 120 -7.94 26.37 8.60
C GLU A 120 -7.75 25.37 9.73
N ARG A 121 -8.19 25.70 10.96
CA ARG A 121 -8.14 24.78 12.10
C ARG A 121 -9.00 23.54 11.87
N ASP A 122 -10.20 23.69 11.33
CA ASP A 122 -11.08 22.55 11.05
C ASP A 122 -10.49 21.62 9.98
N ILE A 123 -9.88 22.18 8.94
CA ILE A 123 -9.18 21.41 7.90
C ILE A 123 -7.98 20.69 8.51
N ALA A 124 -7.15 21.39 9.29
CA ALA A 124 -5.99 20.80 9.94
C ALA A 124 -6.38 19.69 10.93
N ALA A 125 -7.46 19.87 11.68
CA ALA A 125 -7.98 18.87 12.61
C ALA A 125 -8.46 17.61 11.87
N LYS A 126 -9.16 17.77 10.73
CA LYS A 126 -9.58 16.64 9.89
C LYS A 126 -8.39 15.88 9.31
N GLN A 127 -7.42 16.61 8.74
CA GLN A 127 -6.21 16.00 8.20
C GLN A 127 -5.42 15.26 9.28
N LEU A 128 -5.31 15.83 10.48
CA LEU A 128 -4.64 15.17 11.60
C LEU A 128 -5.39 13.91 12.04
N SER A 129 -6.73 13.96 12.14
CA SER A 129 -7.55 12.78 12.46
C SER A 129 -7.33 11.66 11.45
N GLU A 130 -7.40 11.96 10.15
CA GLU A 130 -7.20 10.98 9.09
C GLU A 130 -5.79 10.36 9.09
N VAL A 131 -4.77 11.13 9.48
CA VAL A 131 -3.41 10.60 9.65
C VAL A 131 -3.33 9.68 10.86
N VAL A 132 -3.90 10.07 12.00
CA VAL A 132 -3.91 9.28 13.23
C VAL A 132 -4.65 7.96 13.04
N ASP A 133 -5.82 8.00 12.38
CA ASP A 133 -6.61 6.80 12.10
C ASP A 133 -5.83 5.82 11.21
N ARG A 134 -5.22 6.31 10.12
CA ARG A 134 -4.35 5.46 9.27
C ARG A 134 -3.15 4.89 10.02
N MET A 135 -2.47 5.70 10.83
CA MET A 135 -1.35 5.22 11.64
C MET A 135 -1.78 4.16 12.66
N SER A 136 -2.99 4.30 13.23
CA SER A 136 -3.55 3.33 14.16
C SER A 136 -3.83 1.99 13.47
N ASP A 137 -4.44 2.02 12.28
CA ASP A 137 -4.72 0.83 11.47
C ASP A 137 -3.41 0.11 11.07
N ASP A 138 -2.43 0.87 10.56
CA ASP A 138 -1.11 0.34 10.21
C ASP A 138 -0.40 -0.28 11.42
N TYR A 139 -0.49 0.36 12.59
CA TYR A 139 0.08 -0.19 13.83
C TYR A 139 -0.56 -1.52 14.23
N LEU A 140 -1.89 -1.63 14.12
CA LEU A 140 -2.60 -2.87 14.43
C LEU A 140 -2.26 -3.98 13.43
N ALA A 141 -2.17 -3.65 12.14
CA ALA A 141 -1.77 -4.59 11.10
C ALA A 141 -0.34 -5.12 11.35
N LEU A 142 0.62 -4.23 11.59
CA LEU A 142 2.00 -4.60 11.90
C LEU A 142 2.10 -5.44 13.18
N LYS A 143 1.29 -5.13 14.19
CA LYS A 143 1.25 -5.93 15.43
C LYS A 143 0.73 -7.35 15.17
N ALA A 144 -0.29 -7.50 14.33
CA ALA A 144 -0.81 -8.81 13.94
C ALA A 144 0.21 -9.60 13.11
N ASP A 145 0.87 -8.97 12.14
CA ASP A 145 1.90 -9.60 11.32
C ASP A 145 3.10 -10.05 12.15
N ASN A 146 3.57 -9.22 13.08
CA ASN A 146 4.65 -9.57 13.99
C ASN A 146 4.25 -10.76 14.89
N ALA A 147 3.01 -10.81 15.37
CA ALA A 147 2.51 -11.94 16.15
C ALA A 147 2.44 -13.24 15.30
N ALA A 148 1.99 -13.14 14.04
CA ALA A 148 1.96 -14.26 13.12
C ALA A 148 3.37 -14.75 12.77
N GLN A 149 4.33 -13.84 12.56
CA GLN A 149 5.73 -14.18 12.32
C GLN A 149 6.36 -14.85 13.55
N ALA A 150 6.11 -14.34 14.75
CA ALA A 150 6.59 -14.97 15.98
C ALA A 150 6.03 -16.41 16.15
N ALA A 151 4.77 -16.62 15.78
CA ALA A 151 4.16 -17.95 15.78
C ALA A 151 4.81 -18.90 14.76
N ARG A 152 5.14 -18.40 13.55
CA ARG A 152 5.87 -19.19 12.53
C ARG A 152 7.26 -19.57 13.00
N ILE A 153 8.03 -18.62 13.54
CA ILE A 153 9.39 -18.87 14.06
C ILE A 153 9.34 -19.94 15.15
N LYS A 154 8.40 -19.82 16.10
CA LYS A 154 8.21 -20.81 17.17
C LYS A 154 7.87 -22.21 16.65
N HIS A 155 7.25 -22.32 15.48
CA HIS A 155 6.96 -23.61 14.86
C HIS A 155 8.16 -24.21 14.13
N GLU A 156 9.09 -23.39 13.65
CA GLU A 156 10.31 -23.81 12.95
C GLU A 156 11.43 -24.25 13.93
N ASP A 157 11.50 -23.66 15.13
CA ASP A 157 12.46 -24.02 16.17
C ASP A 157 12.61 -25.55 16.42
N PRO A 158 11.53 -26.33 16.65
CA PRO A 158 11.66 -27.77 16.90
C PRO A 158 12.16 -28.54 15.66
N ILE A 159 11.85 -28.07 14.44
CA ILE A 159 12.33 -28.71 13.20
C ILE A 159 13.85 -28.54 13.09
N ILE A 160 14.36 -27.36 13.46
CA ILE A 160 15.79 -27.09 13.47
C ILE A 160 16.47 -27.99 14.52
N GLU A 161 15.92 -28.11 15.72
CA GLU A 161 16.45 -29.00 16.76
C GLU A 161 16.49 -30.47 16.29
N GLU A 162 15.41 -30.98 15.68
CA GLU A 162 15.35 -32.33 15.12
C GLU A 162 16.40 -32.56 14.01
N LEU A 163 16.59 -31.59 13.13
CA LEU A 163 17.62 -31.66 12.07
C LEU A 163 19.03 -31.65 12.65
N GLU A 164 19.28 -30.87 13.69
CA GLU A 164 20.56 -30.85 14.39
C GLU A 164 20.85 -32.19 15.08
N ASP A 165 19.84 -32.79 15.72
CA ASP A 165 19.95 -34.13 16.30
C ASP A 165 20.25 -35.20 15.24
N ALA A 166 19.50 -35.22 14.14
CA ALA A 166 19.71 -36.15 13.04
C ALA A 166 21.12 -36.00 12.43
N ASN A 167 21.60 -34.75 12.27
CA ASN A 167 22.95 -34.48 11.79
C ASN A 167 24.02 -35.00 12.76
N ARG A 168 23.82 -34.85 14.08
CA ARG A 168 24.73 -35.41 15.08
C ARG A 168 24.80 -36.93 14.98
N GLU A 169 23.68 -37.61 14.83
CA GLU A 169 23.63 -39.07 14.67
C GLU A 169 24.33 -39.54 13.39
N LEU A 170 24.05 -38.89 12.25
CA LEU A 170 24.71 -39.19 10.97
C LEU A 170 26.22 -39.04 11.05
N LEU A 171 26.72 -37.99 11.72
CA LEU A 171 28.15 -37.79 11.90
C LEU A 171 28.79 -38.91 12.75
N GLN A 172 28.09 -39.41 13.77
CA GLN A 172 28.56 -40.55 14.55
C GLN A 172 28.62 -41.83 13.71
N GLU A 173 27.59 -42.11 12.91
CA GLU A 173 27.57 -43.27 12.01
C GLU A 173 28.67 -43.20 10.95
N ILE A 174 28.91 -42.03 10.35
CA ILE A 174 30.05 -41.82 9.44
C ILE A 174 31.36 -42.13 10.15
N GLY A 175 31.52 -41.73 11.41
CA GLY A 175 32.68 -42.07 12.24
C GLY A 175 32.89 -43.57 12.39
N LYS A 176 31.81 -44.31 12.70
CA LYS A 176 31.86 -45.79 12.84
C LYS A 176 32.22 -46.47 11.52
N VAL A 177 31.63 -46.03 10.40
CA VAL A 177 31.92 -46.57 9.07
C VAL A 177 33.37 -46.33 8.68
N ARG A 178 33.91 -45.12 8.94
CA ARG A 178 35.33 -44.81 8.70
C ARG A 178 36.25 -45.72 9.52
N ALA A 179 36.00 -45.87 10.82
CA ALA A 179 36.79 -46.76 11.67
C ALA A 179 36.76 -48.22 11.19
N ARG A 180 35.59 -48.70 10.75
CA ARG A 180 35.45 -50.05 10.18
C ARG A 180 36.23 -50.21 8.88
N ARG A 181 36.16 -49.22 7.98
CA ARG A 181 36.94 -49.20 6.75
C ARG A 181 38.43 -49.27 7.05
N ASP A 182 38.94 -48.40 7.92
CA ASP A 182 40.36 -48.36 8.28
C ASP A 182 40.83 -49.70 8.87
N THR A 183 39.99 -50.34 9.68
CA THR A 183 40.24 -51.69 10.20
C THR A 183 40.30 -52.75 9.10
N LEU A 184 39.40 -52.68 8.11
CA LEU A 184 39.39 -53.62 6.97
C LEU A 184 40.58 -53.40 6.04
N GLU A 185 40.94 -52.15 5.76
CA GLU A 185 42.12 -51.80 4.97
C GLU A 185 43.40 -52.31 5.63
N ALA A 186 43.53 -52.16 6.96
CA ALA A 186 44.66 -52.73 7.70
C ALA A 186 44.71 -54.26 7.62
N LYS A 187 43.55 -54.95 7.71
CA LYS A 187 43.46 -56.40 7.55
C LYS A 187 43.82 -56.85 6.14
N LEU A 188 43.37 -56.10 5.12
CA LEU A 188 43.69 -56.37 3.73
C LEU A 188 45.20 -56.24 3.49
N ALA A 189 45.81 -55.14 3.94
CA ALA A 189 47.25 -54.93 3.81
C ALA A 189 48.06 -56.03 4.53
N ALA A 190 47.62 -56.48 5.71
CA ALA A 190 48.24 -57.59 6.41
C ALA A 190 48.10 -58.92 5.66
N ALA A 191 46.93 -59.18 5.06
CA ALA A 191 46.68 -60.37 4.24
C ALA A 191 47.53 -60.37 2.96
N GLU A 192 47.59 -59.23 2.25
CA GLU A 192 48.43 -59.04 1.07
C GLU A 192 49.90 -59.32 1.41
N LYS A 193 50.40 -58.76 2.51
CA LYS A 193 51.76 -59.00 2.99
C LYS A 193 52.02 -60.46 3.35
N ALA A 194 51.08 -61.13 4.01
CA ALA A 194 51.20 -62.56 4.35
C ALA A 194 51.22 -63.46 3.09
N LEU A 195 50.64 -62.99 1.98
CA LEU A 195 50.60 -63.71 0.71
C LEU A 195 51.83 -63.46 -0.18
N GLU A 196 52.67 -62.45 0.11
CA GLU A 196 53.89 -62.13 -0.66
C GLU A 196 54.80 -63.34 -0.93
N PRO A 197 55.08 -64.24 0.04
CA PRO A 197 55.92 -65.43 -0.21
C PRO A 197 55.32 -66.36 -1.27
N PHE A 198 53.99 -66.52 -1.28
CA PHE A 198 53.29 -67.36 -2.24
C PHE A 198 53.27 -66.73 -3.64
N ALA A 199 53.13 -65.41 -3.72
CA ALA A 199 53.20 -64.68 -4.98
C ALA A 199 54.60 -64.74 -5.62
N ALA A 200 55.66 -64.72 -4.81
CA ALA A 200 57.03 -64.91 -5.28
C ALA A 200 57.24 -66.31 -5.89
N HIS A 201 56.76 -67.35 -5.20
CA HIS A 201 56.83 -68.73 -5.70
C HIS A 201 55.99 -68.99 -6.96
N ALA A 202 54.85 -68.30 -7.11
CA ALA A 202 54.05 -68.37 -8.33
C ALA A 202 54.79 -67.76 -9.54
N LYS A 203 55.59 -66.70 -9.34
CA LYS A 203 56.39 -66.07 -10.40
C LYS A 203 57.62 -66.88 -10.80
N GLU A 204 58.30 -67.54 -9.86
CA GLU A 204 59.43 -68.45 -10.17
C GLU A 204 59.01 -69.69 -10.96
N ARG A 205 57.71 -70.03 -10.97
CA ARG A 205 57.16 -71.19 -11.69
C ARG A 205 56.49 -70.89 -13.03
N VAL A 206 56.43 -69.64 -13.48
CA VAL A 206 56.14 -69.33 -14.88
C VAL A 206 57.42 -69.57 -15.70
N VAL A 207 57.89 -70.81 -15.69
CA VAL A 207 58.79 -71.29 -16.73
C VAL A 207 57.85 -71.80 -17.81
N GLU A 208 57.93 -71.23 -19.02
CA GLU A 208 57.33 -71.76 -20.24
C GLU A 208 57.98 -73.11 -20.62
N ALA A 209 58.02 -74.06 -19.70
CA ALA A 209 58.50 -75.41 -19.94
C ALA A 209 57.27 -76.30 -20.06
N THR A 210 56.85 -76.50 -21.31
CA THR A 210 55.83 -77.49 -21.75
C THR A 210 56.20 -78.94 -21.41
N GLU A 211 57.29 -79.19 -20.69
CA GLU A 211 57.83 -80.53 -20.40
C GLU A 211 57.51 -81.04 -18.99
N TRP A 212 56.96 -80.23 -18.08
CA TRP A 212 56.59 -80.68 -16.73
C TRP A 212 55.09 -81.03 -16.64
N ARG A 213 54.71 -82.12 -17.29
CA ARG A 213 53.47 -82.86 -16.98
C ARG A 213 53.79 -84.32 -16.70
N ASP A 214 54.53 -84.58 -15.63
CA ASP A 214 54.43 -85.88 -14.97
C ASP A 214 53.38 -85.80 -13.87
N ALA A 215 52.56 -86.85 -13.81
CA ALA A 215 51.35 -86.96 -12.98
C ALA A 215 51.61 -87.05 -11.47
N ASP A 216 52.85 -86.86 -11.02
CA ASP A 216 53.22 -86.90 -9.61
C ASP A 216 53.40 -85.49 -9.05
N THR A 217 52.28 -84.99 -8.53
CA THR A 217 52.12 -83.97 -7.48
C THR A 217 53.30 -83.01 -7.32
N VAL A 218 53.21 -81.86 -7.97
CA VAL A 218 54.06 -80.71 -7.68
C VAL A 218 53.78 -80.23 -6.25
N GLN A 219 54.48 -80.80 -5.26
CA GLN A 219 54.39 -80.40 -3.87
C GLN A 219 54.93 -78.98 -3.71
N ILE A 220 54.05 -78.03 -3.42
CA ILE A 220 54.46 -76.76 -2.83
C ILE A 220 54.79 -77.11 -1.38
N ILE A 221 56.09 -77.21 -1.06
CA ILE A 221 56.54 -77.42 0.33
C ILE A 221 56.43 -76.07 1.04
N VAL A 222 55.21 -75.73 1.47
CA VAL A 222 54.99 -74.62 2.40
C VAL A 222 55.35 -75.13 3.79
N ARG A 223 56.23 -74.43 4.52
CA ARG A 223 56.54 -74.86 5.88
C ARG A 223 55.27 -74.65 6.72
N ILE A 224 54.90 -75.65 7.53
CA ILE A 224 53.75 -75.54 8.45
C ILE A 224 53.82 -74.26 9.30
N GLY A 225 55.03 -73.80 9.64
CA GLY A 225 55.23 -72.52 10.33
C GLY A 225 54.67 -71.32 9.56
N GLU A 226 54.91 -71.23 8.25
CA GLU A 226 54.45 -70.12 7.38
C GLU A 226 52.91 -70.13 7.24
N LEU A 227 52.30 -71.33 7.16
CA LEU A 227 50.84 -71.48 7.17
C LEU A 227 50.21 -71.06 8.50
N ARG A 228 50.86 -71.39 9.62
CA ARG A 228 50.40 -70.97 10.96
C ARG A 228 50.54 -69.46 11.14
N GLU A 229 51.61 -68.87 10.64
CA GLU A 229 51.87 -67.42 10.72
C GLU A 229 50.85 -66.64 9.87
N ALA A 230 50.60 -67.06 8.63
CA ALA A 230 49.56 -66.48 7.78
C ALA A 230 48.15 -66.63 8.38
N ARG A 231 47.83 -67.80 8.96
CA ARG A 231 46.54 -68.05 9.63
C ARG A 231 46.37 -67.19 10.88
N ALA A 232 47.43 -66.99 11.67
CA ALA A 232 47.42 -66.11 12.84
C ALA A 232 47.19 -64.65 12.46
N ILE A 233 47.83 -64.17 11.38
CA ILE A 233 47.64 -62.81 10.84
C ILE A 233 46.20 -62.59 10.35
N LEU A 234 45.55 -63.62 9.81
CA LEU A 234 44.16 -63.57 9.33
C LEU A 234 43.11 -63.76 10.45
N GLY A 235 43.54 -63.95 11.70
CA GLY A 235 42.64 -64.09 12.85
C GLY A 235 41.94 -65.46 12.95
N GLY A 236 42.45 -66.49 12.29
CA GLY A 236 41.94 -67.86 12.42
C GLY A 236 42.42 -68.48 13.73
N ALA A 237 41.54 -68.65 14.72
CA ALA A 237 41.86 -69.36 15.96
C ALA A 237 42.28 -70.82 15.68
N GLU A 238 43.20 -71.35 16.48
CA GLU A 238 43.52 -72.78 16.53
C GLU A 238 42.29 -73.52 17.05
N ALA A 239 41.76 -74.42 16.23
CA ALA A 239 40.68 -75.33 16.59
C ALA A 239 41.28 -76.69 16.92
#